data_AF-A0A355X798-F1
#
_entry.id   AF-A0A355X798-F1
#
_cell.length_a   1.000
_cell.length_b   1.000
_cell.length_c   1.000
_cell.angle_alpha   90.00
_cell.angle_beta   90.00
_cell.angle_gamma   90.00
#
_symmetry.space_group_name_H-M   'P 1'
#
loop_
_entity.id
_entity.type
_entity.pdbx_description
1 polymer ?
#
loop_
_entity_poly.entity_id
_entity_poly.type
_entity_poly.pdbx_seq_one_letter_code
_entity_poly.pdbx_strand_id
1 'polypeptide(L)' 'MYNELKFSNGFITQMGIGAMPEDERPTACIGCRACEQVCPQQIKISEVMSDFVDRMNQPVSW' A
#
# COMPACT_ATOMS: atom_id res chain seq x y z
N MET A 1 -6.28 0.53 5.22
CA MET A 1 -4.94 1.13 5.18
C MET A 1 -4.71 1.96 3.92
N TYR A 2 -4.56 1.39 2.72
CA TYR A 2 -4.31 2.18 1.49
C TYR A 2 -5.23 3.39 1.25
N ASN A 3 -6.56 3.20 1.40
CA ASN A 3 -7.52 4.30 1.20
C ASN A 3 -7.33 5.46 2.18
N GLU A 4 -6.87 5.20 3.41
CA GLU A 4 -6.56 6.27 4.36
C GLU A 4 -5.42 7.13 3.82
N LEU A 5 -4.31 6.53 3.36
CA LEU A 5 -3.22 7.30 2.77
C LEU A 5 -3.60 7.98 1.47
N LYS A 6 -4.47 7.35 0.66
CA LYS A 6 -4.87 7.91 -0.64
C LYS A 6 -5.75 9.14 -0.51
N PHE A 7 -6.71 9.13 0.41
CA PHE A 7 -7.76 10.14 0.48
C PHE A 7 -7.62 11.08 1.67
N SER A 8 -6.97 10.63 2.75
CA SER A 8 -6.85 11.37 4.00
C SER A 8 -5.40 11.61 4.41
N ASN A 9 -4.44 10.87 3.83
CA ASN A 9 -3.02 10.91 4.18
C ASN A 9 -2.76 10.87 5.70
N GLY A 10 -3.54 10.03 6.39
CA GLY A 10 -3.56 9.92 7.85
C GLY A 10 -2.48 9.01 8.43
N PHE A 11 -2.28 9.13 9.74
CA PHE A 11 -1.15 8.51 10.45
C PHE A 11 -1.38 7.05 10.88
N ILE A 12 -2.64 6.58 10.94
CA ILE A 12 -2.96 5.24 11.47
C ILE A 12 -2.34 4.16 10.58
N THR A 13 -2.43 4.35 9.26
CA THR A 13 -1.83 3.42 8.30
C THR A 13 -0.31 3.36 8.44
N GLN A 14 0.39 4.48 8.64
CA GLN A 14 1.83 4.46 8.84
C GLN A 14 2.23 3.68 10.09
N MET A 15 1.54 3.90 11.21
CA MET A 15 1.80 3.12 12.43
C MET A 15 1.55 1.63 12.22
N GLY A 16 0.41 1.29 11.62
CA GLY A 16 0.02 -0.11 11.48
C GLY A 16 0.94 -0.87 10.53
N ILE A 17 1.40 -0.26 9.42
CA ILE A 17 2.41 -0.87 8.53
C ILE A 17 3.76 -0.98 9.26
N GLY A 18 4.15 0.02 10.05
CA GLY A 18 5.38 -0.01 10.85
C GLY A 18 5.43 -1.15 11.87
N ALA A 19 4.28 -1.64 12.33
CA ALA A 19 4.18 -2.78 13.24
C ALA A 19 4.21 -4.16 12.55
N MET A 20 4.09 -4.21 11.22
CA MET A 20 4.12 -5.48 10.45
C MET A 20 5.56 -5.99 10.25
N PRO A 21 5.77 -7.31 10.14
CA PRO A 21 7.02 -7.89 9.62
C PRO A 21 7.38 -7.31 8.24
N GLU A 22 8.66 -7.15 7.95
CA GLU A 22 9.11 -6.46 6.73
C GLU A 22 8.66 -7.13 5.42
N ASP A 23 8.58 -8.46 5.42
CA ASP A 23 8.14 -9.30 4.30
C ASP A 23 6.62 -9.28 4.07
N GLU A 24 5.85 -8.71 5.00
CA GLU A 24 4.40 -8.54 4.87
C GLU A 24 4.00 -7.09 4.51
N ARG A 25 4.98 -6.17 4.39
CA ARG A 25 4.73 -4.76 4.06
C ARG A 25 4.48 -4.56 2.56
N PRO A 26 3.85 -3.44 2.15
CA PRO A 26 3.70 -3.10 0.72
C PRO A 26 5.02 -3.08 -0.06
N THR A 27 6.14 -2.73 0.60
CA THR A 27 7.50 -2.75 0.04
C THR A 27 7.99 -4.14 -0.36
N ALA A 28 7.39 -5.21 0.17
CA ALA A 28 7.71 -6.58 -0.22
C ALA A 28 7.09 -6.99 -1.57
N CYS A 29 6.22 -6.15 -2.16
CA CYS A 29 5.67 -6.41 -3.48
C CYS A 29 6.77 -6.37 -4.55
N ILE A 30 6.99 -7.50 -5.23
CA ILE A 30 7.98 -7.63 -6.31
C ILE A 30 7.43 -7.30 -7.70
N GLY A 31 6.21 -6.78 -7.81
CA GLY A 31 5.62 -6.40 -9.10
C GLY A 31 5.32 -7.56 -10.04
N CYS A 32 5.09 -8.78 -9.54
CA CYS A 32 4.86 -9.97 -10.39
C CYS A 32 3.52 -9.97 -11.13
N ARG A 33 2.56 -9.13 -10.72
CA ARG A 33 1.20 -9.01 -11.31
C ARG A 33 0.32 -10.26 -11.26
N ALA A 34 0.74 -11.32 -10.56
CA ALA A 34 -0.05 -12.53 -10.42
C ALA A 34 -1.40 -12.28 -9.72
N CYS A 35 -1.42 -11.38 -8.73
CA CYS A 35 -2.64 -10.97 -8.02
C CYS A 35 -3.67 -10.27 -8.93
N GLU A 36 -3.22 -9.58 -9.98
CA GLU A 36 -4.11 -8.85 -10.90
C GLU A 36 -4.88 -9.81 -11.81
N GLN A 37 -4.27 -10.95 -12.18
CA GLN A 37 -4.90 -11.97 -13.01
C GLN A 37 -6.11 -12.63 -12.34
N VAL A 38 -6.14 -12.62 -10.99
CA VAL A 38 -7.20 -13.27 -10.20
C VAL A 38 -8.15 -12.26 -9.56
N CYS A 39 -7.92 -10.95 -9.72
CA CYS A 39 -8.72 -9.93 -9.05
C CYS A 39 -10.11 -9.82 -9.70
N PRO A 40 -11.21 -10.15 -9.00
CA PRO A 40 -12.56 -10.09 -9.57
C PRO A 40 -13.01 -8.66 -9.87
N GLN A 41 -12.42 -7.67 -9.20
CA GLN A 41 -12.73 -6.24 -9.35
C GLN A 41 -11.82 -5.53 -10.36
N GLN A 42 -10.95 -6.27 -11.06
CA GLN A 42 -10.01 -5.71 -12.04
C GLN A 42 -9.12 -4.61 -11.44
N ILE A 43 -8.75 -4.74 -10.16
CA ILE A 43 -7.85 -3.81 -9.49
C ILE A 43 -6.42 -4.12 -9.92
N LYS A 44 -5.69 -3.07 -10.29
CA LYS A 44 -4.27 -3.12 -10.58
C LYS A 44 -3.45 -3.10 -9.29
N ILE A 45 -3.50 -4.22 -8.56
CA ILE A 45 -2.95 -4.32 -7.21
C ILE A 45 -1.45 -4.01 -7.18
N SER A 46 -0.67 -4.40 -8.20
CA SER A 46 0.77 -4.11 -8.23
C SER A 46 1.05 -2.61 -8.34
N GLU A 47 0.26 -1.89 -9.14
CA GLU A 47 0.35 -0.42 -9.25
C GLU A 47 -0.09 0.25 -7.94
N VAL A 48 -1.13 -0.27 -7.29
CA VAL A 48 -1.59 0.20 -5.97
C VAL A 48 -0.51 0.01 -4.91
N MET A 49 0.21 -1.12 -4.90
CA MET A 49 1.30 -1.35 -3.95
C MET A 49 2.45 -0.37 -4.15
N SER A 50 2.82 -0.09 -5.40
CA SER A 50 3.82 0.94 -5.71
C SER A 50 3.39 2.32 -5.21
N ASP A 51 2.16 2.77 -5.55
CA ASP A 51 1.61 4.05 -5.08
C ASP A 51 1.48 4.10 -3.55
N PHE A 52 1.20 2.96 -2.91
CA PHE A 52 1.15 2.88 -1.45
C PHE A 52 2.55 3.15 -0.85
N VAL A 53 3.61 2.51 -1.36
CA VAL A 53 4.98 2.79 -0.91
C VAL A 53 5.34 4.26 -1.10
N ASP A 54 5.04 4.83 -2.26
CA ASP A 54 5.32 6.25 -2.55
C ASP A 54 4.61 7.18 -1.56
N ARG A 55 3.35 6.90 -1.22
CA ARG A 55 2.58 7.67 -0.22
C ARG A 55 3.10 7.51 1.19
N MET A 56 3.58 6.32 1.57
CA MET A 56 4.17 6.12 2.90
C MET A 56 5.42 6.98 3.12
N ASN A 57 6.13 7.32 2.04
CA ASN A 57 7.30 8.22 2.08
C ASN A 57 6.93 9.71 2.14
N GLN A 58 5.65 10.05 2.05
CA GLN A 58 5.18 11.43 2.15
C GLN A 58 4.91 11.80 3.62
N PRO A 59 5.08 13.08 3.98
CA PRO A 59 4.68 13.56 5.30
C PRO A 59 3.16 13.42 5.46
N VAL A 60 2.73 12.92 6.62
CA VAL A 60 1.30 12.82 6.96
C VAL A 60 0.67 14.21 7.05
N SER A 61 -0.56 14.34 6.57
CA SER A 61 -1.37 15.52 6.83
C SER A 61 -2.11 15.29 8.13
N TRP A 62 -1.75 16.10 9.14
CA TRP A 62 -2.37 16.13 10.46
C TRP A 62 -3.89 16.35 10.40
#